data_AF-A0A929GYL1-F1
#
_entry.id   AF-A0A929GYL1-F1
#
_cell.length_a   1.000
_cell.length_b   1.000
_cell.length_c   1.000
_cell.angle_alpha   90.00
_cell.angle_beta   90.00
_cell.angle_gamma   90.00
#
_symmetry.space_group_name_H-M   'P 1'
#
loop_
_entity.id
_entity.type
_entity.pdbx_description
1 polymer ?
#
loop_
_entity_poly.entity_id
_entity_poly.type
_entity_poly.pdbx_seq_one_letter_code
_entity_poly.pdbx_strand_id
1 'polypeptide(L)'
;MTRKSRRKPETRGDWRAILADPRLHQVLQQILALLVMALGLITLLALFGVTRGLWVDPWIGQLRHWFGWGVYPVAVAMLLAGLLWLAHQLDRPVKWRWRPFVGAELVFFSLLALTHTIVCWGDPGKPWQLIEDGWGGGLIGWAVSVTLSEYLGEFLTMLIMLALLVLGLGLAFDVTSAEVKRAAVAVQGRLNAWMARRRLAKSLGAAQGRRSQEGRAVPTTRRERPRPSRSATAQPTARRGPVPQRAAPLPMVIESRRAAPPPVRAKPEGQVASILVTPPRPLEFTLPSLDLLSEPEGPVLTDEEIREKSAIIEETLGQFGLPVEVAEVRVGPTVTQFGVRPGFVERSNRRKKVRVSQISALADDLALALAAPRIRVEAPVPGRPIVGV
;
A
#
# COMPACT_ATOMS: atom_id res chain seq x y z
N MET A 1 -58.14 52.13 -38.33
CA MET A 1 -57.87 50.71 -38.02
C MET A 1 -56.37 50.50 -37.92
N THR A 2 -55.79 50.51 -36.71
CA THR A 2 -54.35 50.27 -36.49
C THR A 2 -54.20 49.04 -35.60
N ARG A 3 -53.79 47.92 -36.21
CA ARG A 3 -53.67 46.61 -35.54
C ARG A 3 -52.33 46.55 -34.79
N LYS A 4 -52.38 46.74 -33.47
CA LYS A 4 -51.23 46.62 -32.57
C LYS A 4 -50.78 45.15 -32.51
N SER A 5 -49.64 44.85 -33.13
CA SER A 5 -48.95 43.57 -33.01
C SER A 5 -48.42 43.40 -31.59
N ARG A 6 -49.02 42.48 -30.81
CA ARG A 6 -48.48 42.02 -29.51
C ARG A 6 -47.27 41.11 -29.77
N ARG A 7 -46.05 41.61 -29.53
CA ARG A 7 -44.86 40.77 -29.40
C ARG A 7 -45.00 39.89 -28.14
N LYS A 8 -44.88 38.57 -28.30
CA LYS A 8 -44.75 37.63 -27.17
C LYS A 8 -43.42 37.92 -26.44
N PRO A 9 -43.39 37.92 -25.09
CA PRO A 9 -42.15 38.02 -24.33
C PRO A 9 -41.31 36.75 -24.53
N GLU A 10 -40.00 36.95 -24.68
CA GLU A 10 -38.99 35.90 -24.78
C GLU A 10 -39.08 34.93 -23.61
N THR A 11 -39.00 33.64 -23.93
CA THR A 11 -38.89 32.55 -22.97
C THR A 11 -37.62 32.74 -22.15
N ARG A 12 -37.76 33.04 -20.85
CA ARG A 12 -36.69 32.84 -19.85
C ARG A 12 -36.16 31.42 -20.05
N GLY A 13 -34.93 31.28 -20.52
CA GLY A 13 -34.28 30.00 -20.74
C GLY A 13 -34.38 29.17 -19.47
N ASP A 14 -35.02 28.01 -19.56
CA ASP A 14 -35.19 27.14 -18.41
C ASP A 14 -33.88 26.38 -18.20
N TRP A 15 -32.91 27.01 -17.53
CA TRP A 15 -31.54 26.48 -17.31
C TRP A 15 -31.56 25.11 -16.64
N ARG A 16 -32.66 24.79 -15.94
CA ARG A 16 -32.91 23.49 -15.29
C ARG A 16 -33.11 22.38 -16.32
N ALA A 17 -33.75 22.67 -17.45
CA ALA A 17 -33.92 21.70 -18.54
C ALA A 17 -32.59 21.39 -19.24
N ILE A 18 -31.69 22.38 -19.32
CA ILE A 18 -30.33 22.21 -19.85
C ILE A 18 -29.48 21.36 -18.90
N LEU A 19 -29.56 21.60 -17.58
CA LEU A 19 -28.83 20.80 -16.58
C LEU A 19 -29.34 19.35 -16.45
N ALA A 20 -30.54 19.05 -16.95
CA ALA A 20 -31.12 17.71 -16.92
C ALA A 20 -30.71 16.83 -18.11
N ASP A 21 -29.99 17.35 -19.10
CA ASP A 21 -29.50 16.56 -20.24
C ASP A 21 -28.43 15.56 -19.77
N PRO A 22 -28.62 14.24 -19.98
CA PRO A 22 -27.65 13.22 -19.59
C PRO A 22 -26.26 13.43 -20.21
N ARG A 23 -26.18 14.00 -21.43
CA ARG A 23 -24.90 14.28 -22.09
C ARG A 23 -24.14 15.40 -21.39
N LEU A 24 -24.85 16.44 -20.96
CA LEU A 24 -24.27 17.54 -20.20
C LEU A 24 -23.81 17.08 -18.82
N HIS A 25 -24.52 16.14 -18.19
CA HIS A 25 -24.08 15.55 -16.92
C HIS A 25 -22.75 14.80 -17.07
N GLN A 26 -22.59 14.00 -18.13
CA GLN A 26 -21.34 13.27 -18.38
C GLN A 26 -20.16 14.22 -18.63
N VAL A 27 -20.36 15.25 -19.45
CA VAL A 27 -19.35 16.29 -19.71
C VAL A 27 -18.98 17.05 -18.44
N LEU A 28 -19.97 17.41 -17.60
CA LEU A 28 -19.73 18.09 -16.33
C LEU A 28 -18.88 17.23 -15.39
N GLN A 29 -19.16 15.92 -15.29
CA GLN A 29 -18.37 15.00 -14.48
C GLN A 29 -16.93 14.85 -15.01
N GLN A 30 -16.73 14.84 -16.33
CA GLN A 30 -15.38 14.84 -16.92
C GLN A 30 -14.61 16.11 -16.61
N ILE A 31 -15.24 17.28 -16.74
CA ILE A 31 -14.64 18.57 -16.37
C ILE A 31 -14.28 18.58 -14.88
N LEU A 32 -15.17 18.09 -14.02
CA LEU A 32 -14.92 18.01 -12.58
C LEU A 32 -13.75 17.08 -12.24
N ALA A 33 -13.66 15.91 -12.87
CA ALA A 33 -12.53 15.00 -12.70
C ALA A 33 -11.20 15.63 -13.15
N LEU A 34 -11.21 16.34 -14.29
CA LEU A 34 -10.05 17.08 -14.78
C LEU A 34 -9.64 18.21 -13.84
N LEU A 35 -10.60 18.93 -13.25
CA LEU A 35 -10.32 19.98 -12.25
C LEU A 35 -9.69 19.40 -10.98
N VAL A 36 -10.20 18.27 -10.47
CA VAL A 36 -9.61 17.59 -9.29
C VAL A 36 -8.20 17.11 -9.59
N MET A 37 -7.98 16.52 -10.76
CA MET A 37 -6.67 16.06 -11.22
C MET A 37 -5.68 17.24 -11.36
N ALA A 38 -6.11 18.34 -11.98
CA ALA A 38 -5.31 19.55 -12.13
C ALA A 38 -4.97 20.18 -10.77
N LEU A 39 -5.93 20.25 -9.84
CA LEU A 39 -5.69 20.74 -8.49
C LEU A 39 -4.68 19.87 -7.74
N GLY A 40 -4.78 18.55 -7.85
CA GLY A 40 -3.80 17.61 -7.30
C GLY A 40 -2.40 17.82 -7.88
N LEU A 41 -2.29 17.98 -9.21
CA LEU A 41 -1.03 18.24 -9.89
C LEU A 41 -0.40 19.57 -9.48
N ILE A 42 -1.19 20.65 -9.46
CA ILE A 42 -0.75 21.99 -9.03
C ILE A 42 -0.26 21.93 -7.58
N THR A 43 -1.01 21.25 -6.71
CA THR A 43 -0.63 21.06 -5.30
C THR A 43 0.71 20.34 -5.20
N LEU A 44 0.90 19.25 -5.97
CA LEU A 44 2.15 18.49 -5.96
C LEU A 44 3.34 19.33 -6.46
N LEU A 45 3.19 20.03 -7.59
CA LEU A 45 4.24 20.89 -8.15
C LEU A 45 4.63 22.03 -7.20
N ALA A 46 3.65 22.63 -6.52
CA ALA A 46 3.88 23.68 -5.53
C ALA A 46 4.64 23.16 -4.30
N LEU A 47 4.36 21.93 -3.85
CA LEU A 47 5.10 21.31 -2.75
C LEU A 47 6.59 21.10 -3.07
N PHE A 48 6.93 20.81 -4.33
CA PHE A 48 8.31 20.70 -4.80
C PHE A 48 8.96 22.07 -5.10
N GLY A 49 8.23 23.17 -4.91
CA GLY A 49 8.72 24.52 -5.15
C GLY A 49 8.88 24.88 -6.63
N VAL A 50 8.29 24.09 -7.53
CA VAL A 50 8.31 24.34 -8.98
C VAL A 50 7.44 25.55 -9.35
N THR A 51 6.33 25.73 -8.62
CA THR A 51 5.38 26.82 -8.82
C THR A 51 5.20 27.61 -7.53
N ARG A 52 5.04 28.93 -7.65
CA ARG A 52 4.68 29.86 -6.56
C ARG A 52 3.53 30.73 -7.03
N GLY A 53 2.71 31.24 -6.10
CA GLY A 53 1.63 32.13 -6.51
C GLY A 53 0.70 32.56 -5.38
N LEU A 54 0.07 33.72 -5.58
CA LEU A 54 -0.85 34.38 -4.64
C LEU A 54 -1.95 33.46 -4.07
N TRP A 55 -2.45 32.53 -4.86
CA TRP A 55 -3.50 31.58 -4.45
C TRP A 55 -2.94 30.22 -4.03
N VAL A 56 -1.79 29.84 -4.58
CA VAL A 56 -1.18 28.53 -4.38
C VAL A 56 -0.47 28.48 -3.02
N ASP A 57 0.27 29.53 -2.67
CA ASP A 57 1.05 29.55 -1.43
C ASP A 57 0.15 29.50 -0.17
N PRO A 58 -0.96 30.27 -0.07
CA PRO A 58 -1.90 30.14 1.03
C PRO A 58 -2.63 28.79 1.05
N TRP A 59 -2.94 28.23 -0.13
CA TRP A 59 -3.56 26.91 -0.25
C TRP A 59 -2.65 25.81 0.33
N ILE A 60 -1.37 25.81 -0.06
CA ILE A 60 -0.37 24.89 0.47
C ILE A 60 -0.12 25.13 1.96
N GLY A 61 -0.06 26.40 2.39
CA GLY A 61 0.06 26.76 3.80
C GLY A 61 -1.09 26.20 4.62
N GLN A 62 -2.33 26.32 4.13
CA GLN A 62 -3.50 25.75 4.78
C GLN A 62 -3.40 24.22 4.84
N LEU A 63 -3.10 23.54 3.74
CA LEU A 63 -2.95 22.08 3.73
C LEU A 63 -1.85 21.59 4.68
N ARG A 64 -0.70 22.29 4.73
CA ARG A 64 0.38 21.99 5.69
C ARG A 64 -0.03 22.25 7.13
N HIS A 65 -0.87 23.24 7.39
CA HIS A 65 -1.43 23.45 8.73
C HIS A 65 -2.31 22.28 9.16
N TRP A 66 -3.18 21.77 8.28
CA TRP A 66 -4.06 20.63 8.59
C TRP A 66 -3.31 19.29 8.70
N PHE A 67 -2.41 19.01 7.75
CA PHE A 67 -1.81 17.68 7.56
C PHE A 67 -0.30 17.62 7.80
N GLY A 68 0.39 18.76 7.97
CA GLY A 68 1.84 18.82 8.10
C GLY A 68 2.55 18.20 6.88
N TRP A 69 3.44 17.24 7.12
CA TRP A 69 4.07 16.46 6.04
C TRP A 69 3.06 15.56 5.29
N GLY A 70 1.90 15.27 5.89
CA GLY A 70 0.82 14.52 5.25
C GLY A 70 0.27 15.15 3.97
N VAL A 71 0.61 16.41 3.69
CA VAL A 71 0.24 17.09 2.46
C VAL A 71 0.78 16.38 1.19
N TYR A 72 1.93 15.71 1.27
CA TYR A 72 2.51 14.99 0.12
C TYR A 72 1.61 13.80 -0.31
N PRO A 73 1.30 12.82 0.55
CA PRO A 73 0.40 11.74 0.18
C PRO A 73 -1.02 12.24 -0.13
N VAL A 74 -1.50 13.32 0.49
CA VAL A 74 -2.80 13.93 0.14
C VAL A 74 -2.79 14.47 -1.30
N ALA A 75 -1.74 15.19 -1.70
CA ALA A 75 -1.62 15.70 -3.07
C ALA A 75 -1.58 14.56 -4.10
N VAL A 76 -0.85 13.48 -3.80
CA VAL A 76 -0.82 12.27 -4.64
C VAL A 76 -2.20 11.60 -4.68
N ALA A 77 -2.89 11.47 -3.55
CA ALA A 77 -4.22 10.89 -3.49
C ALA A 77 -5.25 11.71 -4.27
N MET A 78 -5.21 13.04 -4.22
CA MET A 78 -6.06 13.92 -5.02
C MET A 78 -5.82 13.72 -6.52
N LEU A 79 -4.55 13.65 -6.94
CA LEU A 79 -4.18 13.40 -8.33
C LEU A 79 -4.68 12.03 -8.81
N LEU A 80 -4.45 10.98 -8.03
CA LEU A 80 -4.91 9.62 -8.32
C LEU A 80 -6.43 9.52 -8.33
N ALA A 81 -7.12 10.20 -7.40
CA ALA A 81 -8.58 10.24 -7.36
C ALA A 81 -9.15 10.90 -8.62
N GLY A 82 -8.58 12.02 -9.07
CA GLY A 82 -8.95 12.67 -10.32
C GLY A 82 -8.72 11.76 -11.54
N LEU A 83 -7.58 11.06 -11.58
CA LEU A 83 -7.25 10.12 -12.65
C LEU A 83 -8.20 8.91 -12.67
N LEU A 84 -8.48 8.31 -11.51
CA LEU A 84 -9.39 7.17 -11.38
C LEU A 84 -10.83 7.55 -11.70
N TRP A 85 -11.27 8.74 -11.27
CA TRP A 85 -12.58 9.27 -11.63
C TRP A 85 -12.68 9.47 -13.15
N LEU A 86 -11.69 10.10 -13.78
CA LEU A 86 -11.67 10.26 -15.23
C LEU A 86 -11.65 8.91 -15.96
N ALA A 87 -10.88 7.94 -15.47
CA ALA A 87 -10.83 6.59 -16.02
C ALA A 87 -12.18 5.86 -15.91
N HIS A 88 -12.91 6.07 -14.81
CA HIS A 88 -14.25 5.54 -14.63
C HIS A 88 -15.24 6.10 -15.67
N GLN A 89 -15.09 7.37 -16.06
CA GLN A 89 -15.91 8.01 -17.10
C GLN A 89 -15.60 7.53 -18.52
N LEU A 90 -14.46 6.86 -18.72
CA LEU A 90 -13.98 6.35 -20.02
C LEU A 90 -14.25 4.84 -20.19
N ASP A 91 -15.28 4.31 -19.53
CA ASP A 91 -15.74 2.92 -19.58
C ASP A 91 -14.66 1.87 -19.21
N ARG A 92 -13.63 2.25 -18.45
CA ARG A 92 -12.73 1.27 -17.83
C ARG A 92 -13.37 0.73 -16.56
N PRO A 93 -13.73 -0.57 -16.46
CA PRO A 93 -14.36 -1.12 -15.28
C PRO A 93 -13.37 -1.16 -14.11
N VAL A 94 -13.37 -0.11 -13.29
CA VAL A 94 -12.61 -0.08 -12.03
C VAL A 94 -13.37 -0.90 -11.00
N LYS A 95 -12.85 -2.07 -10.64
CA LYS A 95 -13.39 -2.86 -9.52
C LYS A 95 -12.98 -2.20 -8.21
N TRP A 96 -13.91 -1.46 -7.60
CA TRP A 96 -13.64 -0.79 -6.33
C TRP A 96 -13.55 -1.79 -5.19
N ARG A 97 -12.36 -1.89 -4.57
CA ARG A 97 -12.13 -2.67 -3.36
C ARG A 97 -12.06 -1.69 -2.20
N TRP A 98 -13.09 -1.66 -1.35
CA TRP A 98 -13.14 -0.72 -0.21
C TRP A 98 -12.09 -1.01 0.85
N ARG A 99 -11.62 -2.26 0.98
CA ARG A 99 -10.71 -2.70 2.05
C ARG A 99 -9.33 -2.00 2.00
N PRO A 100 -8.61 -1.97 0.85
CA PRO A 100 -7.34 -1.23 0.75
C PRO A 100 -7.48 0.27 1.04
N PHE A 101 -8.60 0.88 0.66
CA PHE A 101 -8.86 2.30 0.91
C PHE A 101 -8.94 2.61 2.41
N VAL A 102 -9.75 1.84 3.15
CA VAL A 102 -9.85 1.96 4.61
C VAL A 102 -8.49 1.70 5.27
N GLY A 103 -7.72 0.73 4.77
CA GLY A 103 -6.37 0.47 5.26
C GLY A 103 -5.42 1.65 5.04
N ALA A 104 -5.42 2.24 3.83
CA ALA A 104 -4.58 3.39 3.50
C ALA A 104 -4.92 4.62 4.33
N GLU A 105 -6.21 4.90 4.57
CA GLU A 105 -6.64 5.98 5.48
C GLU A 105 -6.17 5.73 6.91
N LEU A 106 -6.34 4.51 7.42
CA LEU A 106 -5.89 4.17 8.77
C LEU A 106 -4.37 4.33 8.91
N VAL A 107 -3.59 3.89 7.91
CA VAL A 107 -2.13 4.11 7.85
C VAL A 107 -1.81 5.60 7.87
N PHE A 108 -2.50 6.38 7.05
CA PHE A 108 -2.29 7.82 6.93
C PHE A 108 -2.51 8.54 8.27
N PHE A 109 -3.66 8.38 8.90
CA PHE A 109 -3.94 9.02 10.20
C PHE A 109 -3.02 8.53 11.31
N SER A 110 -2.69 7.23 11.32
CA SER A 110 -1.75 6.67 12.30
C SER A 110 -0.35 7.27 12.14
N LEU A 111 0.13 7.47 10.90
CA LEU A 111 1.41 8.12 10.62
C LEU A 111 1.41 9.60 11.04
N LEU A 112 0.34 10.34 10.78
CA LEU A 112 0.22 11.73 11.25
C LEU A 112 0.32 11.83 12.77
N ALA A 113 -0.48 11.02 13.48
CA ALA A 113 -0.47 11.01 14.94
C ALA A 113 0.89 10.54 15.49
N LEU A 114 1.44 9.45 14.94
CA LEU A 114 2.71 8.87 15.39
C LEU A 114 3.87 9.83 15.19
N THR A 115 3.93 10.54 14.06
CA THR A 115 4.99 11.55 13.86
C THR A 115 4.89 12.69 14.87
N HIS A 116 3.68 13.09 15.24
CA HIS A 116 3.50 14.11 16.26
C HIS A 116 3.91 13.60 17.66
N THR A 117 3.52 12.38 18.03
CA THR A 117 3.92 11.75 19.30
C THR A 117 5.44 11.54 19.41
N ILE A 118 6.11 11.12 18.33
CA ILE A 118 7.56 10.86 18.34
C ILE A 118 8.35 12.17 18.46
N VAL A 119 7.97 13.21 17.71
CA VAL A 119 8.73 14.47 17.69
C VAL A 119 8.51 15.28 18.97
N CYS A 120 7.34 15.18 19.58
CA CYS A 120 7.02 15.88 20.84
C CYS A 120 7.36 15.08 22.10
N TRP A 121 7.99 13.90 21.96
CA TRP A 121 8.29 13.00 23.07
C TRP A 121 9.04 13.72 24.19
N GLY A 122 8.45 13.74 25.39
CA GLY A 122 9.05 14.34 26.58
C GLY A 122 9.16 15.87 26.59
N ASP A 123 8.49 16.58 25.66
CA ASP A 123 8.45 18.04 25.64
C ASP A 123 7.01 18.58 25.47
N PRO A 124 6.36 19.01 26.58
CA PRO A 124 4.97 19.48 26.56
C PRO A 124 4.74 20.78 25.77
N GLY A 125 5.79 21.57 25.49
CA GLY A 125 5.66 22.87 24.82
C GLY A 125 5.77 22.82 23.30
N LYS A 126 6.36 21.75 22.75
CA LYS A 126 6.56 21.56 21.31
C LYS A 126 5.33 21.22 20.44
N PRO A 127 4.24 20.61 20.94
CA PRO A 127 3.15 20.15 20.08
C PRO A 127 2.53 21.24 19.21
N TRP A 128 2.31 22.43 19.76
CA TRP A 128 1.70 23.53 19.02
C TRP A 128 2.68 24.20 18.04
N GLN A 129 3.93 24.44 18.47
CA GLN A 129 4.96 25.07 17.64
C GLN A 129 5.22 24.28 16.34
N LEU A 130 5.17 22.95 16.41
CA LEU A 130 5.31 22.09 15.23
C LEU A 130 4.27 22.37 14.13
N ILE A 131 3.04 22.73 14.52
CA ILE A 131 1.94 23.01 13.59
C ILE A 131 2.16 24.36 12.90
N GLU A 132 2.65 25.35 13.65
CA GLU A 132 2.97 26.68 13.13
C GLU A 132 4.08 26.60 12.07
N ASP A 133 5.07 25.73 12.30
CA ASP A 133 6.14 25.46 11.34
C ASP A 133 5.68 24.60 10.14
N GLY A 134 4.47 24.03 10.19
CA GLY A 134 3.94 23.11 9.16
C GLY A 134 4.63 21.74 9.15
N TRP A 135 5.23 21.33 10.26
CA TRP A 135 5.92 20.05 10.44
C TRP A 135 5.09 19.05 11.26
N GLY A 136 5.52 17.79 11.30
CA GLY A 136 4.80 16.70 11.97
C GLY A 136 3.46 16.38 11.29
N GLY A 137 2.51 15.84 12.05
CA GLY A 137 1.20 15.40 11.53
C GLY A 137 0.17 16.52 11.29
N GLY A 138 0.56 17.79 11.37
CA GLY A 138 -0.36 18.93 11.32
C GLY A 138 -1.37 18.95 12.47
N LEU A 139 -2.44 19.75 12.31
CA LEU A 139 -3.53 19.86 13.27
C LEU A 139 -4.19 18.52 13.57
N ILE A 140 -4.37 17.67 12.56
CA ILE A 140 -5.04 16.36 12.73
C ILE A 140 -4.17 15.41 13.55
N GLY A 141 -2.89 15.28 13.19
CA GLY A 141 -1.95 14.44 13.94
C GLY A 141 -1.75 14.94 15.37
N TRP A 142 -1.67 16.26 15.55
CA TRP A 142 -1.66 16.89 16.87
C TRP A 142 -2.91 16.52 17.67
N ALA A 143 -4.11 16.76 17.14
CA ALA A 143 -5.36 16.52 17.85
C ALA A 143 -5.47 15.06 18.32
N VAL A 144 -5.22 14.11 17.43
CA VAL A 144 -5.27 12.68 17.77
C VAL A 144 -4.20 12.31 18.81
N SER A 145 -2.97 12.79 18.62
CA SER A 145 -1.86 12.46 19.52
C SER A 145 -2.03 13.04 20.91
N VAL A 146 -2.38 14.34 21.02
CA VAL A 146 -2.56 15.04 22.29
C VAL A 146 -3.73 14.44 23.05
N THR A 147 -4.90 14.31 22.42
CA THR A 147 -6.08 13.73 23.07
C THR A 147 -5.78 12.35 23.63
N LEU A 148 -5.16 11.44 22.85
CA LEU A 148 -4.83 10.11 23.40
C LEU A 148 -3.74 10.18 24.48
N SER A 149 -2.69 10.97 24.28
CA SER A 149 -1.59 11.07 25.26
C SER A 149 -2.02 11.66 26.59
N GLU A 150 -3.03 12.53 26.60
CA GLU A 150 -3.61 13.11 27.82
C GLU A 150 -4.34 12.04 28.65
N TYR A 151 -5.06 11.11 28.00
CA TYR A 151 -5.78 10.04 28.69
C TYR A 151 -4.95 8.79 29.00
N LEU A 152 -4.03 8.42 28.10
CA LEU A 152 -3.34 7.12 28.11
C LEU A 152 -1.84 7.24 28.40
N GLY A 153 -1.27 8.44 28.32
CA GLY A 153 0.18 8.69 28.38
C GLY A 153 0.88 8.52 27.04
N GLU A 154 2.02 9.20 26.85
CA GLU A 154 2.79 9.22 25.60
C GLU A 154 3.19 7.82 25.10
N PHE A 155 3.66 6.96 26.01
CA PHE A 155 4.12 5.61 25.67
C PHE A 155 2.99 4.73 25.14
N LEU A 156 1.82 4.74 25.79
CA LEU A 156 0.69 3.92 25.40
C LEU A 156 0.07 4.43 24.08
N THR A 157 -0.01 5.75 23.91
CA THR A 157 -0.42 6.36 22.64
C THR A 157 0.49 5.92 21.49
N MET A 158 1.81 5.94 21.68
CA MET A 158 2.74 5.46 20.65
C MET A 158 2.50 3.97 20.32
N LEU A 159 2.32 3.12 21.34
CA LEU A 159 2.06 1.70 21.14
C LEU A 159 0.75 1.45 20.37
N ILE A 160 -0.32 2.18 20.71
CA ILE A 160 -1.62 2.10 20.03
C ILE A 160 -1.49 2.57 18.59
N MET A 161 -0.83 3.71 18.35
CA MET A 161 -0.62 4.23 16.99
C MET A 161 0.23 3.29 16.14
N LEU A 162 1.24 2.63 16.73
CA LEU A 162 2.02 1.61 16.04
C LEU A 162 1.18 0.37 15.72
N ALA A 163 0.30 -0.07 16.63
CA ALA A 163 -0.60 -1.18 16.39
C ALA A 163 -1.63 -0.86 15.28
N LEU A 164 -2.19 0.35 15.27
CA LEU A 164 -3.10 0.82 14.21
C LEU A 164 -2.38 0.98 12.87
N LEU A 165 -1.12 1.42 12.87
CA LEU A 165 -0.29 1.46 11.66
C LEU A 165 -0.10 0.06 11.06
N VAL A 166 0.23 -0.94 11.88
CA VAL A 166 0.39 -2.34 11.44
C VAL A 166 -0.93 -2.91 10.94
N LEU A 167 -2.04 -2.66 11.66
CA LEU A 167 -3.39 -3.07 11.24
C LEU A 167 -3.77 -2.44 9.90
N GLY A 168 -3.53 -1.13 9.75
CA GLY A 168 -3.77 -0.38 8.52
C GLY A 168 -2.96 -0.91 7.35
N LEU A 169 -1.68 -1.21 7.54
CA LEU A 169 -0.83 -1.84 6.53
C LEU A 169 -1.38 -3.20 6.10
N GLY A 170 -1.81 -4.03 7.06
CA GLY A 170 -2.45 -5.30 6.79
C GLY A 170 -3.72 -5.17 5.92
N LEU A 171 -4.54 -4.16 6.20
CA LEU A 171 -5.74 -3.86 5.41
C LEU A 171 -5.40 -3.27 4.02
N ALA A 172 -4.39 -2.40 3.93
CA ALA A 172 -3.95 -1.73 2.71
C ALA A 172 -3.42 -2.72 1.67
N PHE A 173 -2.64 -3.71 2.11
CA PHE A 173 -2.09 -4.76 1.25
C PHE A 173 -3.05 -5.95 1.04
N ASP A 174 -4.27 -5.88 1.58
CA ASP A 174 -5.25 -6.97 1.56
C ASP A 174 -4.63 -8.30 2.04
N VAL A 175 -3.81 -8.22 3.09
CA VAL A 175 -3.16 -9.40 3.68
C VAL A 175 -4.25 -10.36 4.08
N THR A 176 -4.30 -11.50 3.39
CA THR A 176 -5.40 -12.44 3.59
C THR A 176 -5.22 -13.11 4.94
N SER A 177 -6.30 -13.48 5.63
CA SER A 177 -6.22 -14.19 6.93
C SER A 177 -5.35 -15.47 6.87
N ALA A 178 -5.21 -16.07 5.69
CA ALA A 178 -4.30 -17.17 5.39
C ALA A 178 -2.81 -16.77 5.44
N GLU A 179 -2.45 -15.56 5.04
CA GLU A 179 -1.08 -15.03 5.12
C GLU A 179 -0.70 -14.66 6.55
N VAL A 180 -1.64 -14.08 7.30
CA VAL A 180 -1.48 -13.81 8.74
C VAL A 180 -1.25 -15.11 9.51
N LYS A 181 -2.01 -16.18 9.22
CA LYS A 181 -1.81 -17.50 9.82
C LYS A 181 -0.44 -18.08 9.46
N ARG A 182 0.00 -17.98 8.21
CA ARG A 182 1.33 -18.43 7.77
C ARG A 182 2.45 -17.65 8.47
N ALA A 183 2.31 -16.34 8.61
CA ALA A 183 3.26 -15.49 9.32
C ALA A 183 3.29 -15.81 10.83
N ALA A 184 2.14 -16.00 11.46
CA ALA A 184 2.03 -16.35 12.88
C ALA A 184 2.69 -17.71 13.17
N VAL A 185 2.45 -18.72 12.32
CA VAL A 185 3.10 -20.03 12.43
C VAL A 185 4.62 -19.92 12.24
N ALA A 186 5.08 -19.10 11.29
CA ALA A 186 6.51 -18.86 11.07
C ALA A 186 7.19 -18.15 12.24
N VAL A 187 6.53 -17.15 12.85
CA VAL A 187 7.03 -16.45 14.04
C VAL A 187 7.07 -17.39 15.24
N GLN A 188 6.01 -18.18 15.45
CA GLN A 188 5.97 -19.19 16.52
C GLN A 188 7.11 -20.22 16.35
N GLY A 189 7.34 -20.69 15.12
CA GLY A 189 8.45 -21.60 14.81
C GLY A 189 9.82 -21.00 15.13
N ARG A 190 10.05 -19.72 14.78
CA ARG A 190 11.31 -19.01 15.09
C ARG A 190 11.49 -18.79 16.60
N LEU A 191 10.43 -18.44 17.31
CA LEU A 191 10.48 -18.23 18.76
C LEU A 191 10.77 -19.55 19.49
N ASN A 192 10.10 -20.64 19.09
CA ASN A 192 10.35 -21.97 19.63
C ASN A 192 11.79 -22.44 19.35
N ALA A 193 12.30 -22.20 18.14
CA ALA A 193 13.69 -22.52 17.78
C ALA A 193 14.70 -21.70 18.58
N TRP A 194 14.45 -20.41 18.79
CA TRP A 194 15.29 -19.55 19.62
C TRP A 194 15.30 -19.99 21.08
N MET A 195 14.13 -20.33 21.64
CA MET A 195 14.02 -20.85 23.00
C MET A 195 14.70 -22.21 23.15
N ALA A 196 14.60 -23.09 22.16
CA ALA A 196 15.29 -24.38 22.16
C ALA A 196 16.81 -24.19 22.15
N ARG A 197 17.35 -23.29 21.32
CA ARG A 197 18.79 -22.94 21.31
C ARG A 197 19.26 -22.38 22.64
N ARG A 198 18.44 -21.53 23.28
CA ARG A 198 18.77 -20.94 24.59
C ARG A 198 18.77 -21.98 25.72
N ARG A 199 17.85 -22.95 25.67
CA ARG A 199 17.84 -24.10 26.60
C ARG A 199 19.04 -25.02 26.37
N LEU A 200 19.39 -25.30 25.11
CA LEU A 200 20.54 -26.13 24.76
C LEU A 200 21.87 -25.46 25.17
N ALA A 201 22.01 -24.15 24.97
CA ALA A 201 23.18 -23.40 25.43
C ALA A 201 23.34 -23.46 26.96
N LYS A 202 22.21 -23.43 27.70
CA LYS A 202 22.21 -23.52 29.16
C LYS A 202 22.56 -24.94 29.65
N SER A 203 22.14 -26.00 28.95
CA SER A 203 22.48 -27.38 29.30
C SER A 203 23.94 -27.73 28.97
N LEU A 204 24.47 -27.22 27.85
CA LEU A 204 25.89 -27.37 27.51
C LEU A 204 26.81 -26.66 28.52
N GLY A 205 26.45 -25.45 28.94
CA GLY A 205 27.17 -24.74 30.01
C GLY A 205 27.13 -25.47 31.37
N ALA A 206 26.00 -26.11 31.70
CA ALA A 206 25.86 -26.89 32.93
C ALA A 206 26.67 -28.20 32.91
N ALA A 207 26.80 -28.86 31.75
CA ALA A 207 27.62 -30.05 31.57
C ALA A 207 29.13 -29.75 31.66
N GLN A 208 29.56 -28.60 31.14
CA GLN A 208 30.94 -28.15 31.18
C GLN A 208 31.38 -27.75 32.60
N GLY A 209 30.46 -27.21 33.41
CA GLY A 209 30.70 -26.92 34.83
C GLY A 209 30.89 -28.17 35.71
N ARG A 210 30.23 -29.30 35.37
CA ARG A 210 30.38 -30.58 36.10
C ARG A 210 31.72 -31.27 35.78
N ARG A 211 32.16 -31.24 34.52
CA ARG A 211 33.41 -31.90 34.08
C ARG A 211 34.68 -31.26 34.69
N SER A 212 34.62 -29.97 35.04
CA SER A 212 35.72 -29.27 35.72
C SER A 212 35.84 -29.58 37.22
N GLN A 213 34.83 -30.20 37.85
CA GLN A 213 34.89 -30.62 39.26
C GLN A 213 35.46 -32.03 39.45
N GLU A 214 35.34 -32.93 38.47
CA GLU A 214 35.86 -34.30 38.57
C GLU A 214 37.39 -34.41 38.35
N GLY A 215 38.04 -33.40 37.79
CA GLY A 215 39.49 -33.40 37.52
C GLY A 215 40.40 -33.05 38.71
N ARG A 216 39.86 -32.84 39.93
CA ARG A 216 40.62 -32.26 41.05
C ARG A 216 40.85 -33.20 42.26
N ALA A 217 40.87 -34.51 42.04
CA ALA A 217 41.27 -35.48 43.05
C ALA A 217 42.59 -36.19 42.66
N VAL A 218 43.72 -35.66 43.15
CA VAL A 218 45.01 -36.37 43.20
C VAL A 218 45.59 -36.17 44.61
N PRO A 219 46.18 -37.20 45.26
CA PRO A 219 46.49 -37.18 46.69
C PRO A 219 47.82 -36.48 47.01
N THR A 220 47.85 -35.91 48.20
CA THR A 220 48.93 -35.18 48.84
C THR A 220 50.14 -36.06 49.14
N THR A 221 51.35 -35.60 48.82
CA THR A 221 52.57 -35.98 49.56
C THR A 221 53.38 -34.73 49.93
N ARG A 222 53.55 -34.62 51.24
CA ARG A 222 54.25 -33.60 52.03
C ARG A 222 55.76 -33.82 51.96
N ARG A 223 56.55 -32.75 51.76
CA ARG A 223 57.93 -32.71 52.26
C ARG A 223 58.37 -31.29 52.63
N GLU A 224 58.94 -31.20 53.83
CA GLU A 224 59.30 -30.00 54.60
C GLU A 224 60.71 -29.46 54.29
N ARG A 225 60.82 -28.11 54.42
CA ARG A 225 61.94 -27.30 55.03
C ARG A 225 63.28 -27.11 54.28
N PRO A 226 64.14 -26.13 54.68
CA PRO A 226 63.89 -24.81 55.30
C PRO A 226 64.76 -23.63 54.75
N ARG A 227 64.41 -22.41 55.19
CA ARG A 227 65.16 -21.13 55.13
C ARG A 227 66.32 -21.08 56.15
N PRO A 228 67.30 -20.16 55.98
CA PRO A 228 67.40 -18.97 56.87
C PRO A 228 67.81 -17.69 56.10
N SER A 229 67.09 -16.57 56.17
CA SER A 229 67.16 -15.46 57.15
C SER A 229 68.49 -14.67 57.20
N ARG A 230 68.44 -13.40 56.78
CA ARG A 230 69.23 -12.31 57.37
C ARG A 230 68.52 -10.97 57.18
N SER A 231 68.33 -10.29 58.31
CA SER A 231 67.71 -8.97 58.51
C SER A 231 68.79 -7.96 58.91
N ALA A 232 68.44 -6.66 58.92
CA ALA A 232 69.12 -5.45 59.46
C ALA A 232 69.51 -4.46 58.33
N THR A 233 69.26 -3.13 58.36
CA THR A 233 68.81 -2.20 59.41
C THR A 233 68.50 -0.81 58.77
N ALA A 234 67.52 -0.09 59.35
CA ALA A 234 67.33 1.38 59.58
C ALA A 234 67.90 2.45 58.60
N GLN A 235 67.37 3.67 58.42
CA GLN A 235 66.43 4.54 59.15
C GLN A 235 65.99 5.71 58.22
N PRO A 236 64.95 6.51 58.55
CA PRO A 236 64.38 7.58 57.73
C PRO A 236 64.72 8.99 58.24
N THR A 237 64.68 10.02 57.37
CA THR A 237 64.68 11.43 57.80
C THR A 237 63.81 12.32 56.92
N ALA A 238 62.93 13.05 57.60
CA ALA A 238 61.99 14.04 57.10
C ALA A 238 62.60 15.45 56.94
N ARG A 239 61.93 16.33 56.17
CA ARG A 239 61.85 17.80 56.37
C ARG A 239 60.63 18.33 55.61
N ARG A 240 59.58 18.80 56.33
CA ARG A 240 59.19 20.21 56.64
C ARG A 240 58.73 20.98 55.38
N GLY A 241 57.55 21.60 55.26
CA GLY A 241 56.54 22.10 56.22
C GLY A 241 55.23 22.56 55.50
N PRO A 242 54.35 23.39 56.12
CA PRO A 242 52.87 23.29 56.02
C PRO A 242 52.08 24.48 55.42
N VAL A 243 50.88 24.19 54.84
CA VAL A 243 49.45 24.73 54.99
C VAL A 243 49.20 26.25 55.23
N PRO A 244 48.06 26.94 54.88
CA PRO A 244 46.70 26.59 54.33
C PRO A 244 46.29 27.42 53.05
N GLN A 245 45.13 27.35 52.35
CA GLN A 245 43.72 27.38 52.79
C GLN A 245 42.72 27.11 51.62
N ARG A 246 41.78 26.19 51.86
CA ARG A 246 40.33 26.12 51.51
C ARG A 246 39.74 27.02 50.39
N ALA A 247 39.07 26.42 49.40
CA ALA A 247 37.70 26.78 48.95
C ALA A 247 37.12 25.74 47.97
N ALA A 248 35.79 25.64 47.97
CA ALA A 248 34.93 24.62 47.38
C ALA A 248 34.67 24.82 45.85
N PRO A 249 33.98 23.87 45.17
CA PRO A 249 33.94 23.74 43.71
C PRO A 249 32.66 24.30 43.07
N LEU A 250 32.76 24.85 41.85
CA LEU A 250 31.66 25.13 40.88
C LEU A 250 32.26 25.16 39.44
N PRO A 251 31.47 25.23 38.34
CA PRO A 251 31.01 24.09 37.57
C PRO A 251 31.55 24.09 36.12
N MET A 252 31.39 22.94 35.47
CA MET A 252 31.79 22.69 34.08
C MET A 252 30.77 23.29 33.11
N VAL A 253 31.19 24.27 32.32
CA VAL A 253 30.53 24.71 31.10
C VAL A 253 31.25 24.02 29.93
N ILE A 254 30.58 23.10 29.24
CA ILE A 254 31.06 22.57 27.96
C ILE A 254 30.21 23.24 26.88
N GLU A 255 30.81 24.24 26.26
CA GLU A 255 30.27 24.99 25.13
C GLU A 255 30.48 24.20 23.82
N SER A 256 29.43 24.21 23.00
CA SER A 256 29.31 23.53 21.71
C SER A 256 30.33 24.07 20.69
N ARG A 257 31.33 23.25 20.33
CA ARG A 257 32.24 23.54 19.22
C ARG A 257 31.64 23.07 17.91
N ARG A 258 31.08 24.03 17.16
CA ARG A 258 30.69 23.92 15.75
C ARG A 258 31.96 23.78 14.89
N ALA A 259 32.09 22.69 14.14
CA ALA A 259 33.15 22.52 13.15
C ALA A 259 32.82 23.36 11.89
N ALA A 260 33.76 24.21 11.49
CA ALA A 260 33.73 24.95 10.23
C ALA A 260 34.55 24.18 9.16
N PRO A 261 34.15 24.20 7.87
CA PRO A 261 34.97 23.65 6.79
C PRO A 261 36.15 24.59 6.41
N PRO A 262 37.22 24.08 5.76
CA PRO A 262 38.47 24.80 5.52
C PRO A 262 38.36 25.88 4.41
N PRO A 263 39.30 26.83 4.34
CA PRO A 263 39.25 27.93 3.39
C PRO A 263 39.70 27.49 1.99
N VAL A 264 38.85 27.72 0.98
CA VAL A 264 39.21 27.55 -0.43
C VAL A 264 39.95 28.80 -0.91
N ARG A 265 41.15 28.57 -1.43
CA ARG A 265 42.11 29.54 -1.98
C ARG A 265 41.51 30.26 -3.20
N ALA A 266 41.58 31.58 -3.22
CA ALA A 266 41.22 32.41 -4.37
C ALA A 266 42.17 32.13 -5.57
N LYS A 267 41.59 31.95 -6.76
CA LYS A 267 42.27 31.94 -8.06
C LYS A 267 41.69 33.11 -8.88
N PRO A 268 42.50 33.85 -9.68
CA PRO A 268 42.15 35.18 -10.14
C PRO A 268 41.10 35.18 -11.24
N GLU A 269 40.32 36.26 -11.27
CA GLU A 269 39.44 36.67 -12.35
C GLU A 269 40.22 36.80 -13.67
N GLY A 270 39.72 36.18 -14.72
CA GLY A 270 40.29 36.26 -16.06
C GLY A 270 39.44 35.55 -17.11
N GLN A 271 38.77 36.35 -17.93
CA GLN A 271 38.10 36.05 -19.21
C GLN A 271 36.79 35.25 -19.18
N VAL A 272 35.69 36.01 -19.31
CA VAL A 272 34.40 35.56 -19.85
C VAL A 272 34.61 35.02 -21.27
N ALA A 273 34.68 33.70 -21.41
CA ALA A 273 34.35 33.03 -22.66
C ALA A 273 32.82 33.02 -22.78
N SER A 274 32.30 33.76 -23.76
CA SER A 274 30.91 33.68 -24.16
C SER A 274 30.57 32.24 -24.54
N ILE A 275 29.82 31.55 -23.68
CA ILE A 275 29.21 30.27 -24.04
C ILE A 275 28.13 30.61 -25.07
N LEU A 276 28.42 30.34 -26.34
CA LEU A 276 27.43 30.31 -27.40
C LEU A 276 26.40 29.23 -27.04
N VAL A 277 25.27 29.65 -26.49
CA VAL A 277 24.11 28.78 -26.29
C VAL A 277 23.61 28.41 -27.68
N THR A 278 23.97 27.21 -28.12
CA THR A 278 23.35 26.61 -29.31
C THR A 278 21.93 26.22 -28.90
N PRO A 279 20.88 26.67 -29.63
CA PRO A 279 19.51 26.26 -29.32
C PRO A 279 19.41 24.73 -29.44
N PRO A 280 18.69 24.03 -28.52
CA PRO A 280 18.53 22.59 -28.63
C PRO A 280 17.85 22.29 -29.97
N ARG A 281 18.46 21.40 -30.77
CA ARG A 281 17.82 20.92 -32.00
C ARG A 281 16.47 20.31 -31.62
N PRO A 282 15.39 20.62 -32.35
CA PRO A 282 14.12 19.94 -32.13
C PRO A 282 14.38 18.45 -32.34
N LEU A 283 14.18 17.65 -31.29
CA LEU A 283 14.12 16.21 -31.44
C LEU A 283 12.89 15.93 -32.31
N GLU A 284 13.11 15.55 -33.56
CA GLU A 284 12.06 15.05 -34.43
C GLU A 284 11.44 13.83 -33.74
N PHE A 285 10.29 14.02 -33.10
CA PHE A 285 9.53 12.95 -32.50
C PHE A 285 8.97 12.07 -33.61
N THR A 286 9.63 10.95 -33.88
CA THR A 286 9.16 9.94 -34.82
C THR A 286 8.25 8.97 -34.08
N LEU A 287 7.09 8.67 -34.66
CA LEU A 287 6.15 7.69 -34.12
C LEU A 287 6.85 6.33 -33.97
N PRO A 288 6.76 5.67 -32.80
CA PRO A 288 7.36 4.35 -32.61
C PRO A 288 6.70 3.31 -33.52
N SER A 289 7.49 2.34 -33.99
CA SER A 289 6.98 1.26 -34.85
C SER A 289 5.98 0.39 -34.09
N LEU A 290 4.98 -0.12 -34.81
CA LEU A 290 4.01 -1.10 -34.30
C LEU A 290 4.66 -2.46 -33.99
N ASP A 291 5.89 -2.69 -34.45
CA ASP A 291 6.69 -3.89 -34.14
C ASP A 291 7.06 -4.00 -32.65
N LEU A 292 6.84 -2.94 -31.87
CA LEU A 292 6.93 -2.97 -30.41
C LEU A 292 5.75 -3.70 -29.76
N LEU A 293 4.67 -3.95 -30.49
CA LEU A 293 3.51 -4.70 -30.01
C LEU A 293 3.77 -6.19 -30.18
N SER A 294 3.55 -6.96 -29.12
CA SER A 294 3.56 -8.42 -29.20
C SER A 294 2.46 -8.90 -30.14
N GLU A 295 2.75 -9.90 -30.97
CA GLU A 295 1.74 -10.56 -31.78
C GLU A 295 0.67 -11.22 -30.89
N PRO A 296 -0.62 -11.13 -31.26
CA PRO A 296 -1.66 -11.80 -30.52
C PRO A 296 -1.53 -13.32 -30.67
N GLU A 297 -1.46 -14.03 -29.56
CA GLU A 297 -1.63 -15.48 -29.55
C GLU A 297 -3.06 -15.81 -29.99
N GLY A 298 -3.20 -16.53 -31.12
CA GLY A 298 -4.47 -16.95 -31.67
C GLY A 298 -5.19 -17.99 -30.78
N PRO A 299 -6.47 -18.31 -31.07
CA PRO A 299 -7.26 -19.20 -30.24
C PRO A 299 -6.63 -20.60 -30.14
N VAL A 300 -6.55 -21.10 -28.91
CA VAL A 300 -5.78 -22.29 -28.49
C VAL A 300 -6.59 -23.59 -28.57
N LEU A 301 -7.90 -23.55 -28.89
CA LEU A 301 -8.69 -24.79 -28.98
C LEU A 301 -8.52 -25.49 -30.34
N THR A 302 -8.10 -26.74 -30.27
CA THR A 302 -8.04 -27.66 -31.41
C THR A 302 -9.42 -28.26 -31.71
N ASP A 303 -9.64 -28.70 -32.96
CA ASP A 303 -10.88 -29.39 -33.36
C ASP A 303 -11.12 -30.70 -32.59
N GLU A 304 -10.08 -31.31 -32.03
CA GLU A 304 -10.19 -32.49 -31.16
C GLU A 304 -10.81 -32.12 -29.81
N GLU A 305 -10.32 -31.06 -29.15
CA GLU A 305 -10.87 -30.59 -27.87
C GLU A 305 -12.31 -30.11 -28.01
N ILE A 306 -12.68 -29.53 -29.15
CA ILE A 306 -14.07 -29.14 -29.42
C ILE A 306 -14.98 -30.36 -29.48
N ARG A 307 -14.54 -31.46 -30.11
CA ARG A 307 -15.31 -32.71 -30.20
C ARG A 307 -15.42 -33.39 -28.84
N GLU A 308 -14.33 -33.44 -28.09
CA GLU A 308 -14.29 -33.98 -26.73
C GLU A 308 -15.28 -33.23 -25.82
N LYS A 309 -15.20 -31.90 -25.79
CA LYS A 309 -16.10 -31.08 -24.95
C LYS A 309 -17.55 -31.17 -25.39
N SER A 310 -17.83 -31.27 -26.68
CA SER A 310 -19.18 -31.51 -27.19
C SER A 310 -19.74 -32.84 -26.66
N ALA A 311 -18.95 -33.91 -26.72
CA ALA A 311 -19.35 -35.22 -26.21
C ALA A 311 -19.61 -35.20 -24.69
N ILE A 312 -18.75 -34.52 -23.92
CA ILE A 312 -18.93 -34.37 -22.46
C ILE A 312 -20.25 -33.65 -22.14
N ILE A 313 -20.61 -32.59 -22.88
CA ILE A 313 -21.87 -31.86 -22.67
C ILE A 313 -23.08 -32.76 -22.92
N GLU A 314 -23.08 -33.50 -24.04
CA GLU A 314 -24.17 -34.41 -24.41
C GLU A 314 -24.32 -35.56 -23.42
N GLU A 315 -23.20 -36.18 -23.03
CA GLU A 315 -23.19 -37.28 -22.07
C GLU A 315 -23.66 -36.82 -20.69
N THR A 316 -23.13 -35.70 -20.19
CA THR A 316 -23.48 -35.18 -18.86
C THR A 316 -24.96 -34.87 -18.78
N LEU A 317 -25.50 -34.10 -19.73
CA LEU A 317 -26.93 -33.78 -19.75
C LEU A 317 -27.79 -35.04 -19.96
N GLY A 318 -27.32 -35.98 -20.77
CA GLY A 318 -27.95 -37.28 -20.96
C GLY A 318 -28.06 -38.11 -19.67
N GLN A 319 -27.02 -38.12 -18.83
CA GLN A 319 -27.01 -38.81 -17.53
C GLN A 319 -28.05 -38.24 -16.56
N PHE A 320 -28.35 -36.94 -16.64
CA PHE A 320 -29.43 -36.29 -15.87
C PHE A 320 -30.82 -36.44 -16.52
N GLY A 321 -30.95 -37.26 -17.58
CA GLY A 321 -32.21 -37.51 -18.28
C GLY A 321 -32.63 -36.37 -19.20
N LEU A 322 -31.70 -35.50 -19.60
CA LEU A 322 -31.92 -34.41 -20.55
C LEU A 322 -31.17 -34.71 -21.85
N PRO A 323 -31.75 -35.49 -22.78
CA PRO A 323 -31.11 -35.74 -24.08
C PRO A 323 -31.01 -34.42 -24.85
N VAL A 324 -29.80 -34.10 -25.29
CA VAL A 324 -29.48 -32.91 -26.07
C VAL A 324 -28.47 -33.24 -27.17
N GLU A 325 -28.32 -32.33 -28.13
CA GLU A 325 -27.35 -32.43 -29.23
C GLU A 325 -26.62 -31.09 -29.37
N VAL A 326 -25.30 -31.10 -29.50
CA VAL A 326 -24.50 -29.89 -29.79
C VAL A 326 -24.58 -29.58 -31.28
N ALA A 327 -25.29 -28.51 -31.61
CA ALA A 327 -25.58 -28.12 -32.99
C ALA A 327 -24.55 -27.16 -33.59
N GLU A 328 -23.90 -26.34 -32.77
CA GLU A 328 -22.89 -25.39 -33.23
C GLU A 328 -21.85 -25.09 -32.14
N VAL A 329 -20.63 -24.74 -32.55
CA VAL A 329 -19.58 -24.28 -31.63
C VAL A 329 -18.99 -23.00 -32.18
N ARG A 330 -18.84 -21.99 -31.30
CA ARG A 330 -18.25 -20.69 -31.64
C ARG A 330 -17.12 -20.40 -30.67
N VAL A 331 -15.89 -20.48 -31.17
CA VAL A 331 -14.68 -20.18 -30.39
C VAL A 331 -14.45 -18.68 -30.41
N GLY A 332 -14.43 -18.07 -29.23
CA GLY A 332 -14.04 -16.68 -29.01
C GLY A 332 -12.65 -16.56 -28.37
N PRO A 333 -12.12 -15.33 -28.23
CA PRO A 333 -10.79 -15.09 -27.66
C PRO A 333 -10.69 -15.46 -26.16
N THR A 334 -11.82 -15.48 -25.45
CA THR A 334 -11.84 -15.74 -24.00
C THR A 334 -12.77 -16.89 -23.61
N VAL A 335 -13.77 -17.17 -24.44
CA VAL A 335 -14.82 -18.16 -24.16
C VAL A 335 -15.20 -18.89 -25.43
N THR A 336 -15.59 -20.16 -25.31
CA THR A 336 -16.17 -20.95 -26.40
C THR A 336 -17.64 -21.17 -26.07
N GLN A 337 -18.52 -20.79 -26.99
CA GLN A 337 -19.96 -20.99 -26.85
C GLN A 337 -20.35 -22.29 -27.55
N PHE A 338 -21.01 -23.19 -26.82
CA PHE A 338 -21.60 -24.42 -27.36
C PHE A 338 -23.11 -24.23 -27.52
N GLY A 339 -23.61 -24.36 -28.74
CA GLY A 339 -25.03 -24.26 -29.07
C GLY A 339 -25.73 -25.60 -28.92
N VAL A 340 -26.46 -25.79 -27.82
CA VAL A 340 -27.11 -27.04 -27.46
C VAL A 340 -28.58 -27.03 -27.88
N ARG A 341 -29.02 -28.04 -28.61
CA ARG A 341 -30.42 -28.26 -29.03
C ARG A 341 -31.13 -29.19 -28.03
N PRO A 342 -32.18 -28.73 -27.33
CA PRO A 342 -32.92 -29.59 -26.41
C PRO A 342 -33.71 -30.67 -27.15
N GLY A 343 -33.49 -31.93 -26.78
CA GLY A 343 -34.20 -33.10 -27.32
C GLY A 343 -35.57 -33.33 -26.68
N PHE A 344 -36.05 -34.57 -26.77
CA PHE A 344 -37.35 -35.00 -26.23
C PHE A 344 -37.16 -36.14 -25.25
N VAL A 345 -37.85 -36.06 -24.11
CA VAL A 345 -37.91 -37.14 -23.11
C VAL A 345 -39.26 -37.85 -23.26
N GLU A 346 -39.22 -39.18 -23.27
CA GLU A 346 -40.42 -40.02 -23.25
C GLU A 346 -40.80 -40.35 -21.81
N ARG A 347 -41.98 -39.89 -21.38
CA ARG A 347 -42.53 -40.25 -20.07
C ARG A 347 -43.97 -40.66 -20.24
N SER A 348 -44.29 -41.90 -19.91
CA SER A 348 -45.67 -42.44 -19.82
C SER A 348 -46.55 -42.07 -21.03
N ASN A 349 -46.14 -42.54 -22.21
CA ASN A 349 -46.88 -42.42 -23.48
C ASN A 349 -47.04 -40.98 -24.03
N ARG A 350 -46.21 -40.02 -23.60
CA ARG A 350 -46.13 -38.66 -24.16
C ARG A 350 -44.67 -38.21 -24.36
N ARG A 351 -44.38 -37.64 -25.54
CA ARG A 351 -43.08 -37.01 -25.86
C ARG A 351 -43.10 -35.56 -25.37
N LYS A 352 -42.19 -35.20 -24.44
CA LYS A 352 -42.08 -33.84 -23.91
C LYS A 352 -40.70 -33.28 -24.25
N LYS A 353 -40.66 -32.08 -24.83
CA LYS A 353 -39.40 -31.38 -25.10
C LYS A 353 -38.70 -31.03 -23.78
N VAL A 354 -37.39 -31.23 -23.73
CA VAL A 354 -36.55 -30.79 -22.61
C VAL A 354 -36.76 -29.30 -22.39
N ARG A 355 -37.02 -28.91 -21.14
CA ARG A 355 -37.24 -27.50 -20.80
C ARG A 355 -35.90 -26.81 -20.66
N VAL A 356 -35.82 -25.59 -21.19
CA VAL A 356 -34.66 -24.71 -21.07
C VAL A 356 -34.22 -24.54 -19.60
N SER A 357 -35.19 -24.38 -18.69
CA SER A 357 -34.94 -24.22 -17.25
C SER A 357 -34.25 -25.43 -16.60
N GLN A 358 -34.40 -26.63 -17.18
CA GLN A 358 -33.75 -27.83 -16.68
C GLN A 358 -32.27 -27.86 -17.06
N ILE A 359 -31.94 -27.38 -18.26
CA ILE A 359 -30.53 -27.26 -18.71
C ILE A 359 -29.82 -26.19 -17.89
N SER A 360 -30.46 -25.02 -17.68
CA SER A 360 -29.86 -23.95 -16.86
C SER A 360 -29.64 -24.34 -15.40
N ALA A 361 -30.44 -25.28 -14.87
CA ALA A 361 -30.30 -25.75 -13.50
C ALA A 361 -29.07 -26.66 -13.29
N LEU A 362 -28.55 -27.28 -14.35
CA LEU A 362 -27.37 -28.16 -14.32
C LEU A 362 -26.07 -27.44 -14.70
N ALA A 363 -26.05 -26.10 -14.65
CA ALA A 363 -24.89 -25.31 -15.05
C ALA A 363 -23.65 -25.63 -14.18
N ASP A 364 -23.84 -25.85 -12.88
CA ASP A 364 -22.76 -26.19 -11.95
C ASP A 364 -22.24 -27.62 -12.19
N ASP A 365 -23.12 -28.57 -12.48
CA ASP A 365 -22.75 -29.96 -12.80
C ASP A 365 -22.00 -30.04 -14.15
N LEU A 366 -22.44 -29.25 -15.14
CA LEU A 366 -21.70 -29.11 -16.40
C LEU A 366 -20.33 -28.46 -16.19
N ALA A 367 -20.22 -27.49 -15.28
CA ALA A 367 -18.94 -26.85 -14.98
C ALA A 367 -17.96 -27.86 -14.38
N LEU A 368 -18.45 -28.74 -13.51
CA LEU A 368 -17.68 -29.84 -12.96
C LEU A 368 -17.24 -30.83 -14.06
N ALA A 369 -18.15 -31.26 -14.93
CA ALA A 369 -17.86 -32.24 -15.98
C ALA A 369 -16.85 -31.70 -17.03
N LEU A 370 -16.95 -30.42 -17.39
CA LEU A 370 -16.04 -29.77 -18.34
C LEU A 370 -14.74 -29.25 -17.72
N ALA A 371 -14.51 -29.50 -16.43
CA ALA A 371 -13.40 -28.92 -15.66
C ALA A 371 -13.30 -27.39 -15.84
N ALA A 372 -14.44 -26.71 -15.97
CA ALA A 372 -14.54 -25.28 -16.21
C ALA A 372 -14.76 -24.53 -14.88
N PRO A 373 -14.10 -23.38 -14.65
CA PRO A 373 -14.30 -22.61 -13.42
C PRO A 373 -15.74 -22.09 -13.23
N ARG A 374 -16.45 -21.86 -14.33
CA ARG A 374 -17.85 -21.42 -14.37
C ARG A 374 -18.43 -21.64 -15.77
N ILE A 375 -19.72 -21.91 -15.85
CA ILE A 375 -20.48 -21.98 -17.10
C ILE A 375 -21.59 -20.93 -17.09
N ARG A 376 -21.90 -20.37 -18.26
CA ARG A 376 -22.99 -19.40 -18.40
C ARG A 376 -23.98 -19.88 -19.46
N VAL A 377 -25.15 -20.31 -19.00
CA VAL A 377 -26.23 -20.76 -19.88
C VAL A 377 -27.02 -19.56 -20.42
N GLU A 378 -26.92 -19.30 -21.72
CA GLU A 378 -27.70 -18.29 -22.45
C GLU A 378 -28.93 -18.94 -23.09
N ALA A 379 -30.10 -18.65 -22.54
CA ALA A 379 -31.30 -19.35 -22.97
C ALA A 379 -32.54 -18.46 -23.05
N PRO A 380 -33.26 -18.45 -24.20
CA PRO A 380 -32.87 -18.94 -25.53
C PRO A 380 -31.95 -17.94 -26.28
N VAL A 381 -31.14 -18.43 -27.22
CA VAL A 381 -30.34 -17.55 -28.11
C VAL A 381 -31.29 -16.78 -29.05
N PRO A 382 -31.27 -15.44 -29.10
CA PRO A 382 -32.17 -14.67 -29.96
C PRO A 382 -32.09 -15.10 -31.42
N GLY A 383 -33.24 -15.44 -32.01
CA GLY A 383 -33.34 -15.85 -33.41
C GLY A 383 -32.86 -17.28 -33.71
N ARG A 384 -32.50 -18.10 -32.70
CA ARG A 384 -32.09 -19.50 -32.91
C ARG A 384 -32.76 -20.46 -31.93
N PRO A 385 -33.12 -21.69 -32.34
CA PRO A 385 -33.79 -22.66 -31.48
C PRO A 385 -32.80 -23.48 -30.62
N ILE A 386 -31.79 -22.83 -30.05
CA ILE A 386 -30.71 -23.45 -29.27
C ILE A 386 -30.52 -22.73 -27.93
N VAL A 387 -29.88 -23.41 -26.99
CA VAL A 387 -29.40 -22.88 -25.71
C VAL A 387 -27.88 -22.76 -25.80
N GLY A 388 -27.33 -21.57 -25.57
CA GLY A 388 -25.89 -21.39 -25.48
C GLY A 388 -25.38 -21.85 -24.12
N VAL A 389 -24.35 -22.69 -24.10
CA VAL A 389 -23.63 -23.13 -22.90
C VAL A 389 -22.24 -22.51 -22.89
#